data_AF-A0A1Y6CDZ4-F1
#
_entry.id   AF-A0A1Y6CDZ4-F1
#
_cell.length_a   1.000
_cell.length_b   1.000
_cell.length_c   1.000
_cell.angle_alpha   90.00
_cell.angle_beta   90.00
_cell.angle_gamma   90.00
#
_symmetry.space_group_name_H-M   'P 1'
#
loop_
_entity.id
_entity.type
_entity.pdbx_description
1 polymer ?
#
loop_
_entity_poly.entity_id
_entity_poly.type
_entity_poly.pdbx_seq_one_letter_code
_entity_poly.pdbx_strand_id
1 'polypeptide(L)'
;MHLLLAAVFLVSMAFEGSGRAEPSYFKADSAHDENRGDLWRPTVSFLLPGFDQYSAGHYGAGLGYTGLYLIGYEWAKRADDNIDKFEDSTLYRFASRDEQENFKTQRSVYQESTLANQIPFVAQGMSAYHAFRTSVESRRHSGQYKFLKRSLEETPLDIALAPFQFEFLTRKTTLAPLAVVAGLAILSVNNKPEGYESAPLNLSDGGFIMGLSFNAGTNEEAIFRGWLMPYAYEYTDSYFLANVIQSGLFSLAHINQTEVPIIQLGLGYYLGWLTKENQWTIAESIFIHTWWDVFAFAMQFSTRKKEAAAIWLPPLRLAF
;
A
#
# COMPACT_ATOMS: atom_id res chain seq x y z
N MET A 1 1.73 16.11 -13.48
CA MET A 1 2.44 15.00 -14.16
C MET A 1 2.18 13.65 -13.48
N HIS A 2 2.18 13.56 -12.15
CA HIS A 2 2.04 12.29 -11.41
C HIS A 2 0.69 11.56 -11.57
N LEU A 3 -0.43 12.31 -11.59
CA LEU A 3 -1.76 11.76 -11.92
C LEU A 3 -1.83 11.19 -13.35
N LEU A 4 -0.98 11.69 -14.25
CA LEU A 4 -0.96 11.25 -15.65
C LEU A 4 -0.30 9.87 -15.79
N LEU A 5 0.73 9.57 -14.99
CA LEU A 5 1.39 8.25 -14.99
C LEU A 5 0.49 7.17 -14.38
N ALA A 6 -0.20 7.48 -13.29
CA ALA A 6 -1.24 6.61 -12.73
C ALA A 6 -2.38 6.41 -13.75
N ALA A 7 -2.84 7.46 -14.42
CA ALA A 7 -3.87 7.35 -15.45
C ALA A 7 -3.41 6.52 -16.65
N VAL A 8 -2.17 6.68 -17.15
CA VAL A 8 -1.64 5.87 -18.25
C VAL A 8 -1.54 4.40 -17.85
N PHE A 9 -1.06 4.10 -16.63
CA PHE A 9 -1.01 2.74 -16.08
C PHE A 9 -2.41 2.10 -15.97
N LEU A 10 -3.39 2.83 -15.42
CA LEU A 10 -4.78 2.39 -15.30
C LEU A 10 -5.43 2.17 -16.66
N VAL A 11 -5.14 3.05 -17.64
CA VAL A 11 -5.66 2.93 -19.00
C VAL A 11 -5.08 1.69 -19.70
N SER A 12 -3.78 1.41 -19.56
CA SER A 12 -3.19 0.20 -20.13
C SER A 12 -3.78 -1.10 -19.55
N MET A 13 -4.13 -1.13 -18.26
CA MET A 13 -4.77 -2.30 -17.65
C MET A 13 -6.24 -2.46 -18.05
N ALA A 14 -6.95 -1.36 -18.33
CA ALA A 14 -8.36 -1.39 -18.73
C ALA A 14 -8.58 -1.96 -20.15
N PHE A 15 -7.60 -1.87 -21.04
CA PHE A 15 -7.77 -2.29 -22.44
C PHE A 15 -7.64 -3.80 -22.69
N GLU A 16 -6.98 -4.55 -21.79
CA GLU A 16 -6.73 -6.00 -21.99
C GLU A 16 -8.00 -6.86 -21.80
N GLY A 17 -9.01 -6.35 -21.07
CA GLY A 17 -10.24 -7.10 -20.73
C GLY A 17 -11.44 -6.93 -21.67
N SER A 18 -11.39 -6.06 -22.68
CA SER A 18 -12.60 -5.63 -23.41
C SER A 18 -13.03 -6.54 -24.58
N GLY A 19 -12.25 -7.56 -24.93
CA GLY A 19 -12.40 -8.25 -26.22
C GLY A 19 -12.94 -9.70 -26.19
N ARG A 20 -12.98 -10.37 -25.04
CA ARG A 20 -13.36 -11.80 -24.97
C ARG A 20 -14.18 -12.10 -23.73
N ALA A 21 -15.19 -12.95 -23.87
CA ALA A 21 -15.88 -13.59 -22.76
C ALA A 21 -14.97 -14.65 -22.10
N GLU A 22 -13.76 -14.26 -21.71
CA GLU A 22 -12.88 -15.12 -20.93
C GLU A 22 -13.48 -15.30 -19.53
N PRO A 23 -13.44 -16.53 -18.97
CA PRO A 23 -14.07 -16.83 -17.69
C PRO A 23 -13.40 -16.14 -16.49
N SER A 24 -12.15 -15.65 -16.59
CA SER A 24 -11.41 -14.92 -15.55
C SER A 24 -10.32 -14.04 -16.16
N TYR A 25 -10.07 -12.87 -15.58
CA TYR A 25 -8.98 -11.96 -15.96
C TYR A 25 -7.59 -12.58 -15.76
N PHE A 26 -7.43 -13.48 -14.78
CA PHE A 26 -6.13 -14.07 -14.42
C PHE A 26 -5.87 -15.43 -15.07
N LYS A 27 -6.69 -15.84 -16.03
CA LYS A 27 -6.51 -17.11 -16.73
C LYS A 27 -5.34 -17.00 -17.71
N ALA A 28 -4.30 -17.79 -17.48
CA ALA A 28 -3.13 -17.83 -18.36
C ALA A 28 -3.47 -18.38 -19.76
N ASP A 29 -2.79 -17.88 -20.79
CA ASP A 29 -3.00 -18.28 -22.19
C ASP A 29 -2.44 -19.67 -22.52
N SER A 30 -1.42 -20.12 -21.78
CA SER A 30 -0.75 -21.39 -22.07
C SER A 30 -1.49 -22.58 -21.45
N ALA A 31 -1.91 -23.53 -22.29
CA ALA A 31 -2.50 -24.81 -21.88
C ALA A 31 -1.57 -25.73 -21.07
N HIS A 32 -0.29 -25.35 -20.87
CA HIS A 32 0.75 -26.21 -20.31
C HIS A 32 1.14 -25.91 -18.85
N ASP A 33 0.48 -24.96 -18.18
CA ASP A 33 0.86 -24.57 -16.82
C ASP A 33 -0.26 -24.89 -15.81
N GLU A 34 -0.68 -26.16 -15.80
CA GLU A 34 -1.48 -26.69 -14.71
C GLU A 34 -0.63 -26.68 -13.43
N ASN A 35 -1.14 -26.07 -12.35
CA ASN A 35 -0.47 -25.97 -11.04
C ASN A 35 0.75 -25.02 -10.98
N ARG A 36 0.62 -23.80 -11.51
CA ARG A 36 1.64 -22.74 -11.38
C ARG A 36 2.04 -22.52 -9.91
N GLY A 37 3.32 -22.28 -9.63
CA GLY A 37 3.78 -22.01 -8.26
C GLY A 37 3.08 -20.82 -7.61
N ASP A 38 2.42 -21.02 -6.47
CA ASP A 38 1.63 -20.02 -5.74
C ASP A 38 2.42 -19.25 -4.67
N LEU A 39 3.64 -19.70 -4.33
CA LEU A 39 4.59 -18.92 -3.54
C LEU A 39 5.69 -18.29 -4.40
N TRP A 40 6.45 -19.11 -5.13
CA TRP A 40 7.69 -18.64 -5.77
C TRP A 40 7.44 -17.69 -6.94
N ARG A 41 6.37 -17.87 -7.75
CA ARG A 41 6.07 -16.97 -8.87
C ARG A 41 5.67 -15.58 -8.38
N PRO A 42 4.76 -15.44 -7.39
CA PRO A 42 4.55 -14.15 -6.73
C PRO A 42 5.81 -13.56 -6.11
N THR A 43 6.66 -14.35 -5.44
CA THR A 43 7.93 -13.84 -4.89
C THR A 43 8.86 -13.31 -5.98
N VAL A 44 9.04 -14.05 -7.09
CA VAL A 44 9.86 -13.57 -8.21
C VAL A 44 9.21 -12.35 -8.87
N SER A 45 7.89 -12.29 -8.96
CA SER A 45 7.15 -11.15 -9.52
C SER A 45 7.15 -9.92 -8.62
N PHE A 46 7.33 -10.11 -7.31
CA PHE A 46 7.63 -9.05 -6.37
C PHE A 46 9.04 -8.50 -6.62
N LEU A 47 10.05 -9.36 -6.80
CA LEU A 47 11.43 -8.91 -7.03
C LEU A 47 11.65 -8.36 -8.46
N LEU A 48 10.91 -8.89 -9.43
CA LEU A 48 10.98 -8.54 -10.84
C LEU A 48 9.56 -8.31 -11.39
N PRO A 49 9.01 -7.10 -11.24
CA PRO A 49 7.65 -6.79 -11.65
C PRO A 49 7.36 -7.11 -13.11
N GLY A 50 6.28 -7.88 -13.36
CA GLY A 50 5.88 -8.36 -14.68
C GLY A 50 6.33 -9.79 -15.01
N PHE A 51 7.24 -10.39 -14.22
CA PHE A 51 7.80 -11.72 -14.51
C PHE A 51 6.74 -12.79 -14.78
N ASP A 52 5.80 -12.99 -13.83
CA ASP A 52 4.79 -14.03 -14.00
C ASP A 52 3.81 -13.69 -15.11
N GLN A 53 3.44 -12.41 -15.24
CA GLN A 53 2.52 -11.92 -16.26
C GLN A 53 3.03 -12.22 -17.68
N TYR A 54 4.29 -11.95 -17.97
CA TYR A 54 4.89 -12.33 -19.26
C TYR A 54 4.88 -13.84 -19.48
N SER A 55 5.16 -14.63 -18.43
CA SER A 55 5.14 -16.09 -18.53
C SER A 55 3.73 -16.67 -18.65
N ALA A 56 2.71 -15.94 -18.23
CA ALA A 56 1.30 -16.32 -18.30
C ALA A 56 0.60 -15.87 -19.59
N GLY A 57 1.25 -15.03 -20.41
CA GLY A 57 0.64 -14.42 -21.60
C GLY A 57 -0.07 -13.08 -21.33
N HIS A 58 -0.08 -12.58 -20.09
CA HIS A 58 -0.64 -11.29 -19.70
C HIS A 58 0.34 -10.14 -20.05
N TYR A 59 0.69 -10.00 -21.33
CA TYR A 59 1.75 -9.07 -21.77
C TYR A 59 1.45 -7.60 -21.46
N GLY A 60 0.19 -7.17 -21.51
CA GLY A 60 -0.21 -5.80 -21.19
C GLY A 60 0.02 -5.49 -19.72
N ALA A 61 -0.47 -6.35 -18.82
CA ALA A 61 -0.18 -6.26 -17.39
C ALA A 61 1.33 -6.34 -17.08
N GLY A 62 2.06 -7.26 -17.73
CA GLY A 62 3.51 -7.39 -17.58
C GLY A 62 4.25 -6.10 -17.95
N LEU A 63 3.95 -5.53 -19.12
CA LEU A 63 4.49 -4.24 -19.57
C LEU A 63 4.15 -3.11 -18.59
N GLY A 64 2.92 -3.09 -18.10
CA GLY A 64 2.45 -2.13 -17.10
C GLY A 64 3.31 -2.17 -15.84
N TYR A 65 3.46 -3.34 -15.20
CA TYR A 65 4.22 -3.48 -13.96
C TYR A 65 5.71 -3.19 -14.15
N THR A 66 6.34 -3.73 -15.20
CA THR A 66 7.76 -3.44 -15.49
C THR A 66 7.97 -1.96 -15.78
N GLY A 67 7.11 -1.35 -16.59
CA GLY A 67 7.20 0.07 -16.95
C GLY A 67 7.04 0.98 -15.73
N LEU A 68 6.04 0.72 -14.88
CA LEU A 68 5.83 1.49 -13.66
C LEU A 68 7.02 1.37 -12.71
N TYR A 69 7.58 0.16 -12.55
CA TYR A 69 8.77 -0.08 -11.74
C TYR A 69 9.98 0.73 -12.25
N LEU A 70 10.28 0.67 -13.55
CA LEU A 70 11.42 1.38 -14.14
C LEU A 70 11.27 2.90 -14.06
N ILE A 71 10.07 3.43 -14.31
CA ILE A 71 9.79 4.87 -14.20
C ILE A 71 9.92 5.31 -12.74
N GLY A 72 9.35 4.55 -11.80
CA GLY A 72 9.45 4.82 -10.38
C GLY A 72 10.91 4.80 -9.88
N TYR A 73 11.70 3.81 -10.31
CA TYR A 73 13.09 3.68 -9.92
C TYR A 73 13.95 4.84 -10.42
N GLU A 74 13.80 5.22 -11.69
CA GLU A 74 14.52 6.37 -12.26
C GLU A 74 14.08 7.69 -11.59
N TRP A 75 12.81 7.82 -11.23
CA TRP A 75 12.33 8.99 -10.48
C TRP A 75 12.93 9.02 -9.07
N ALA A 76 12.90 7.90 -8.34
CA ALA A 76 13.48 7.80 -7.00
C ALA A 76 14.95 8.20 -7.00
N LYS A 77 15.74 7.66 -7.95
CA LYS A 77 17.15 8.03 -8.11
C LYS A 77 17.35 9.54 -8.31
N ARG A 78 16.56 10.17 -9.18
CA ARG A 78 16.66 11.63 -9.40
C ARG A 78 16.24 12.44 -8.18
N ALA A 79 15.24 11.97 -7.45
CA ALA A 79 14.79 12.62 -6.23
C ALA A 79 15.86 12.52 -5.13
N ASP A 80 16.54 11.38 -5.02
CA ASP A 80 17.67 11.18 -4.11
C ASP A 80 18.87 12.07 -4.51
N ASP A 81 19.22 12.15 -5.79
CA ASP A 81 20.25 13.09 -6.29
C ASP A 81 19.90 14.56 -5.95
N ASN A 82 18.61 14.90 -5.87
CA ASN A 82 18.16 16.24 -5.49
C ASN A 82 18.22 16.45 -3.96
N ILE A 83 18.04 15.40 -3.16
CA ILE A 83 18.32 15.44 -1.72
C ILE A 83 19.80 15.69 -1.49
N ASP A 84 20.69 14.93 -2.14
CA ASP A 84 22.14 15.10 -1.96
C ASP A 84 22.59 16.53 -2.29
N LYS A 85 22.12 17.08 -3.42
CA LYS A 85 22.39 18.49 -3.78
C LYS A 85 21.82 19.49 -2.77
N PHE A 86 20.67 19.19 -2.18
CA PHE A 86 20.06 20.04 -1.18
C PHE A 86 20.84 19.98 0.15
N GLU A 87 21.26 18.80 0.58
CA GLU A 87 22.08 18.60 1.78
C GLU A 87 23.47 19.23 1.63
N ASP A 88 23.99 19.31 0.40
CA ASP A 88 25.23 20.03 0.07
C ASP A 88 25.08 21.55 -0.01
N SER A 89 23.85 22.06 -0.03
CA SER A 89 23.60 23.50 -0.13
C SER A 89 24.03 24.25 1.14
N THR A 90 24.39 25.52 0.99
CA THR A 90 24.69 26.39 2.14
C THR A 90 23.50 26.49 3.10
N LEU A 91 22.27 26.50 2.55
CA LEU A 91 21.05 26.55 3.36
C LEU A 91 20.97 25.37 4.34
N TYR A 92 21.24 24.14 3.90
CA TYR A 92 21.19 22.96 4.75
C TYR A 92 22.38 22.89 5.72
N ARG A 93 23.60 23.16 5.23
CA ARG A 93 24.83 23.07 6.03
C ARG A 93 24.90 24.07 7.19
N PHE A 94 24.28 25.23 7.03
CA PHE A 94 24.21 26.26 8.07
C PHE A 94 22.91 26.25 8.88
N ALA A 95 21.95 25.40 8.52
CA ALA A 95 20.76 25.19 9.33
C ALA A 95 21.12 24.50 10.65
N SER A 96 20.41 24.86 11.72
CA SER A 96 20.47 24.11 12.98
C SER A 96 20.04 22.66 12.75
N ARG A 97 20.49 21.75 13.62
CA ARG A 97 20.06 20.33 13.58
C ARG A 97 18.54 20.18 13.53
N ASP A 98 17.90 21.07 14.25
CA ASP A 98 16.47 21.11 14.50
C ASP A 98 15.73 21.59 13.20
N GLU A 99 16.31 22.52 12.45
CA GLU A 99 15.87 22.89 11.09
C GLU A 99 16.18 21.80 10.04
N GLN A 100 17.29 21.08 10.15
CA GLN A 100 17.61 19.98 9.23
C GLN A 100 16.58 18.85 9.33
N GLU A 101 16.18 18.47 10.54
CA GLU A 101 15.10 17.50 10.76
C GLU A 101 13.75 18.01 10.21
N ASN A 102 13.51 19.32 10.28
CA ASN A 102 12.33 19.93 9.66
C ASN A 102 12.36 19.78 8.13
N PHE A 103 13.52 20.03 7.51
CA PHE A 103 13.66 19.85 6.06
C PHE A 103 13.34 18.42 5.64
N LYS A 104 13.86 17.41 6.35
CA LYS A 104 13.58 16.00 6.04
C LYS A 104 12.09 15.64 6.04
N THR A 105 11.31 16.33 6.86
CA THR A 105 9.87 16.04 7.03
C THR A 105 8.99 16.86 6.10
N GLN A 106 9.35 18.12 5.83
CA GLN A 106 8.43 19.10 5.23
C GLN A 106 8.90 19.67 3.91
N ARG A 107 10.16 19.45 3.50
CA ARG A 107 10.60 19.90 2.20
C ARG A 107 10.05 19.00 1.10
N SER A 108 9.63 19.66 0.03
CA SER A 108 9.17 19.02 -1.20
C SER A 108 10.17 18.00 -1.76
N VAL A 109 11.48 18.19 -1.57
CA VAL A 109 12.50 17.24 -2.08
C VAL A 109 12.46 15.88 -1.36
N TYR A 110 12.26 15.86 -0.04
CA TYR A 110 12.13 14.60 0.71
C TYR A 110 10.75 13.96 0.51
N GLN A 111 9.70 14.78 0.40
CA GLN A 111 8.37 14.30 0.02
C GLN A 111 8.38 13.65 -1.37
N GLU A 112 9.06 14.28 -2.33
CA GLU A 112 9.22 13.75 -3.68
C GLU A 112 9.98 12.42 -3.67
N SER A 113 11.13 12.34 -2.99
CA SER A 113 11.87 11.07 -2.88
C SER A 113 11.05 9.97 -2.21
N THR A 114 10.35 10.29 -1.12
CA THR A 114 9.49 9.32 -0.41
C THR A 114 8.40 8.78 -1.34
N LEU A 115 7.70 9.66 -2.06
CA LEU A 115 6.66 9.26 -3.00
C LEU A 115 7.22 8.48 -4.20
N ALA A 116 8.37 8.90 -4.72
CA ALA A 116 9.03 8.25 -5.84
C ALA A 116 9.48 6.82 -5.47
N ASN A 117 10.02 6.64 -4.27
CA ASN A 117 10.43 5.33 -3.74
C ASN A 117 9.25 4.38 -3.55
N GLN A 118 8.03 4.87 -3.34
CA GLN A 118 6.83 4.03 -3.19
C GLN A 118 6.34 3.42 -4.51
N ILE A 119 6.58 4.08 -5.64
CA ILE A 119 6.07 3.63 -6.95
C ILE A 119 6.63 2.25 -7.35
N PRO A 120 7.95 2.00 -7.24
CA PRO A 120 8.49 0.66 -7.43
C PRO A 120 7.81 -0.37 -6.54
N PHE A 121 7.59 -0.08 -5.25
CA PHE A 121 6.94 -1.01 -4.34
C PHE A 121 5.50 -1.34 -4.76
N VAL A 122 4.71 -0.35 -5.20
CA VAL A 122 3.37 -0.58 -5.75
C VAL A 122 3.42 -1.53 -6.94
N ALA A 123 4.36 -1.31 -7.88
CA ALA A 123 4.52 -2.21 -9.01
C ALA A 123 4.86 -3.64 -8.57
N GLN A 124 5.71 -3.79 -7.55
CA GLN A 124 6.10 -5.08 -6.99
C GLN A 124 4.93 -5.83 -6.34
N GLY A 125 4.17 -5.20 -5.42
CA GLY A 125 3.08 -5.90 -4.76
C GLY A 125 1.88 -6.15 -5.66
N MET A 126 1.55 -5.23 -6.58
CA MET A 126 0.51 -5.47 -7.59
C MET A 126 0.89 -6.60 -8.55
N SER A 127 2.16 -6.67 -8.96
CA SER A 127 2.71 -7.77 -9.77
C SER A 127 2.64 -9.11 -9.04
N ALA A 128 3.01 -9.13 -7.75
CA ALA A 128 2.94 -10.32 -6.90
C ALA A 128 1.50 -10.79 -6.68
N TYR A 129 0.58 -9.86 -6.39
CA TYR A 129 -0.85 -10.13 -6.28
C TYR A 129 -1.39 -10.77 -7.56
N HIS A 130 -1.14 -10.16 -8.71
CA HIS A 130 -1.60 -10.69 -10.00
C HIS A 130 -1.02 -12.09 -10.23
N ALA A 131 0.29 -12.29 -10.03
CA ALA A 131 0.92 -13.60 -10.15
C ALA A 131 0.26 -14.65 -9.24
N PHE A 132 -0.11 -14.27 -8.02
CA PHE A 132 -0.77 -15.16 -7.09
C PHE A 132 -2.17 -15.53 -7.58
N ARG A 133 -2.95 -14.56 -8.07
CA ARG A 133 -4.28 -14.82 -8.63
C ARG A 133 -4.23 -15.71 -9.87
N THR A 134 -3.23 -15.53 -10.74
CA THR A 134 -2.98 -16.44 -11.88
C THR A 134 -2.65 -17.85 -11.40
N SER A 135 -1.83 -17.99 -10.35
CA SER A 135 -1.55 -19.31 -9.76
C SER A 135 -2.77 -19.96 -9.12
N VAL A 136 -3.59 -19.19 -8.38
CA VAL A 136 -4.88 -19.64 -7.83
C VAL A 136 -5.78 -20.18 -8.94
N GLU A 137 -5.96 -19.42 -10.02
CA GLU A 137 -6.80 -19.82 -11.15
C GLU A 137 -6.32 -21.13 -11.77
N SER A 138 -5.01 -21.29 -11.96
CA SER A 138 -4.41 -22.52 -12.50
C SER A 138 -4.61 -23.76 -11.61
N ARG A 139 -4.88 -23.58 -10.31
CA ARG A 139 -5.00 -24.66 -9.30
C ARG A 139 -6.43 -24.96 -8.89
N ARG A 140 -7.42 -24.22 -9.38
CA ARG A 140 -8.83 -24.46 -9.01
C ARG A 140 -9.32 -25.87 -9.37
N HIS A 141 -8.83 -26.41 -10.48
CA HIS A 141 -9.23 -27.74 -10.97
C HIS A 141 -8.82 -28.86 -10.00
N SER A 142 -7.74 -28.70 -9.25
CA SER A 142 -7.29 -29.64 -8.22
C SER A 142 -7.98 -29.42 -6.87
N GLY A 143 -8.88 -28.43 -6.79
CA GLY A 143 -9.65 -28.12 -5.59
C GLY A 143 -8.91 -27.30 -4.54
N GLN A 144 -7.78 -26.68 -4.89
CA GLN A 144 -7.11 -25.69 -4.05
C GLN A 144 -7.83 -24.34 -4.10
N TYR A 145 -7.70 -23.55 -3.04
CA TYR A 145 -8.22 -22.18 -2.95
C TYR A 145 -9.73 -22.07 -3.19
N LYS A 146 -10.51 -23.10 -2.81
CA LYS A 146 -11.97 -23.13 -2.98
C LYS A 146 -12.69 -21.95 -2.32
N PHE A 147 -12.09 -21.38 -1.28
CA PHE A 147 -12.62 -20.23 -0.55
C PHE A 147 -12.53 -18.92 -1.35
N LEU A 148 -11.59 -18.79 -2.30
CA LEU A 148 -11.50 -17.65 -3.20
C LEU A 148 -12.50 -17.85 -4.34
N LYS A 149 -13.65 -17.19 -4.33
CA LYS A 149 -14.68 -17.38 -5.38
C LYS A 149 -14.33 -16.57 -6.63
N ARG A 150 -14.47 -17.18 -7.81
CA ARG A 150 -14.23 -16.48 -9.10
C ARG A 150 -15.19 -15.30 -9.32
N SER A 151 -16.42 -15.40 -8.82
CA SER A 151 -17.43 -14.32 -8.91
C SER A 151 -17.13 -13.10 -8.06
N LEU A 152 -16.11 -13.16 -7.19
CA LEU A 152 -15.69 -12.09 -6.28
C LEU A 152 -14.22 -11.72 -6.53
N GLU A 153 -13.72 -12.04 -7.72
CA GLU A 153 -12.35 -11.78 -8.10
C GLU A 153 -12.15 -10.29 -8.39
N GLU A 154 -11.24 -9.67 -7.66
CA GLU A 154 -10.86 -8.27 -7.88
C GLU A 154 -9.70 -8.21 -8.88
N THR A 155 -9.88 -7.43 -9.93
CA THR A 155 -8.81 -7.14 -10.87
C THR A 155 -7.83 -6.14 -10.26
N PRO A 156 -6.61 -5.98 -10.83
CA PRO A 156 -5.69 -4.93 -10.44
C PRO A 156 -6.30 -3.52 -10.50
N LEU A 157 -7.26 -3.30 -11.40
CA LEU A 157 -7.98 -2.03 -11.51
C LEU A 157 -8.96 -1.83 -10.35
N ASP A 158 -9.70 -2.88 -9.97
CA ASP A 158 -10.64 -2.80 -8.83
C ASP A 158 -9.90 -2.44 -7.54
N ILE A 159 -8.74 -3.06 -7.31
CA ILE A 159 -7.83 -2.77 -6.20
C ILE A 159 -7.33 -1.33 -6.24
N ALA A 160 -6.88 -0.86 -7.41
CA ALA A 160 -6.39 0.51 -7.55
C ALA A 160 -7.50 1.56 -7.40
N LEU A 161 -8.77 1.21 -7.63
CA LEU A 161 -9.91 2.11 -7.44
C LEU A 161 -10.54 1.99 -6.05
N ALA A 162 -10.18 0.98 -5.26
CA ALA A 162 -10.75 0.71 -3.94
C ALA A 162 -10.73 1.92 -2.99
N PRO A 163 -9.67 2.76 -2.92
CA PRO A 163 -9.68 3.96 -2.06
C PRO A 163 -10.80 4.97 -2.36
N PHE A 164 -11.38 4.92 -3.56
CA PHE A 164 -12.42 5.82 -4.04
C PHE A 164 -13.83 5.21 -4.01
N GLN A 165 -13.97 3.97 -3.51
CA GLN A 165 -15.26 3.30 -3.34
C GLN A 165 -15.94 3.76 -2.03
N PHE A 166 -16.42 5.01 -2.03
CA PHE A 166 -17.01 5.65 -0.84
C PHE A 166 -18.27 4.97 -0.29
N GLU A 167 -18.86 4.03 -1.02
CA GLU A 167 -19.91 3.13 -0.51
C GLU A 167 -19.47 2.35 0.75
N PHE A 168 -18.17 2.10 0.93
CA PHE A 168 -17.64 1.50 2.16
C PHE A 168 -17.91 2.35 3.42
N LEU A 169 -18.05 3.67 3.30
CA LEU A 169 -18.40 4.54 4.44
C LEU A 169 -19.79 4.24 5.02
N THR A 170 -20.65 3.49 4.31
CA THR A 170 -21.94 3.04 4.87
C THR A 170 -21.79 1.84 5.80
N ARG A 171 -20.64 1.17 5.81
CA ARG A 171 -20.39 -0.03 6.60
C ARG A 171 -19.82 0.33 7.97
N LYS A 172 -20.38 -0.28 9.02
CA LYS A 172 -19.90 -0.09 10.40
C LYS A 172 -18.45 -0.56 10.59
N THR A 173 -18.06 -1.59 9.85
CA THR A 173 -16.68 -2.11 9.78
C THR A 173 -15.69 -1.08 9.25
N THR A 174 -16.09 -0.22 8.32
CA THR A 174 -15.25 0.89 7.86
C THR A 174 -15.33 2.10 8.80
N LEU A 175 -16.54 2.49 9.24
CA LEU A 175 -16.72 3.69 10.04
C LEU A 175 -16.02 3.63 11.41
N ALA A 176 -16.05 2.49 12.09
CA ALA A 176 -15.47 2.36 13.43
C ALA A 176 -13.95 2.66 13.46
N PRO A 177 -13.09 1.99 12.67
CA PRO A 177 -11.66 2.29 12.68
C PRO A 177 -11.36 3.72 12.19
N LEU A 178 -12.07 4.21 11.17
CA LEU A 178 -11.87 5.59 10.68
C LEU A 178 -12.26 6.64 11.72
N ALA A 179 -13.34 6.42 12.48
CA ALA A 179 -13.73 7.30 13.58
C ALA A 179 -12.70 7.28 14.72
N VAL A 180 -12.10 6.12 15.01
CA VAL A 180 -11.04 6.00 16.03
C VAL A 180 -9.82 6.83 15.64
N VAL A 181 -9.28 6.64 14.44
CA VAL A 181 -8.09 7.40 14.01
C VAL A 181 -8.39 8.89 13.84
N ALA A 182 -9.57 9.27 13.35
CA ALA A 182 -9.99 10.67 13.30
C ALA A 182 -10.11 11.30 14.69
N GLY A 183 -10.66 10.56 15.66
CA GLY A 183 -10.73 10.99 17.06
C GLY A 183 -9.34 11.16 17.68
N LEU A 184 -8.43 10.20 17.47
CA LEU A 184 -7.04 10.30 17.91
C LEU A 184 -6.31 11.47 17.25
N ALA A 185 -6.56 11.73 15.97
CA ALA A 185 -6.01 12.89 15.26
C ALA A 185 -6.47 14.21 15.87
N ILE A 186 -7.77 14.36 16.13
CA ILE A 186 -8.32 15.56 16.78
C ILE A 186 -7.71 15.75 18.18
N LEU A 187 -7.64 14.68 18.96
CA LEU A 187 -7.06 14.73 20.31
C LEU A 187 -5.57 15.09 20.28
N SER A 188 -4.81 14.57 19.32
CA SER A 188 -3.38 14.88 19.14
C SER A 188 -3.16 16.35 18.79
N VAL A 189 -3.93 16.90 17.84
CA VAL A 189 -3.84 18.31 17.44
C VAL A 189 -4.18 19.26 18.60
N ASN A 190 -5.17 18.89 19.41
CA ASN A 190 -5.62 19.68 20.56
C ASN A 190 -4.66 19.59 21.75
N ASN A 191 -4.00 18.45 21.96
CA ASN A 191 -3.06 18.21 23.06
C ASN A 191 -1.60 18.20 22.58
N LYS A 192 -1.28 19.04 21.59
CA LYS A 192 0.08 19.13 21.04
C LYS A 192 1.08 19.48 22.15
N PRO A 193 2.28 18.86 22.16
CA PRO A 193 3.29 19.14 23.17
C PRO A 193 3.73 20.61 23.19
N GLU A 194 4.31 21.04 24.32
CA GLU A 194 4.93 22.36 24.40
C GLU A 194 6.01 22.51 23.31
N GLY A 195 6.05 23.69 22.69
CA GLY A 195 6.91 23.94 21.54
C GLY A 195 6.33 23.46 20.22
N TYR A 196 5.10 22.94 20.14
CA TYR A 196 4.40 22.68 18.87
C TYR A 196 3.30 23.73 18.60
N GLU A 197 3.02 23.95 17.31
CA GLU A 197 1.97 24.79 16.77
C GLU A 197 1.15 24.06 15.70
N SER A 198 -0.06 24.56 15.46
CA SER A 198 -0.93 24.04 14.42
C SER A 198 -0.63 24.79 13.12
N ALA A 199 -0.43 24.04 12.03
CA ALA A 199 -0.20 24.61 10.71
C ALA A 199 -1.28 24.16 9.73
N PRO A 200 -1.78 25.06 8.85
CA PRO A 200 -2.72 24.66 7.82
C PRO A 200 -2.04 23.75 6.79
N LEU A 201 -2.76 22.73 6.34
CA LEU A 201 -2.35 21.91 5.21
C LEU A 201 -2.45 22.72 3.92
N ASN A 202 -1.39 22.71 3.12
CA ASN A 202 -1.43 23.26 1.76
C ASN A 202 -1.77 22.16 0.73
N LEU A 203 -1.99 22.55 -0.52
CA LEU A 203 -2.35 21.61 -1.60
C LEU A 203 -1.25 20.57 -1.87
N SER A 204 0.03 20.95 -1.74
CA SER A 204 1.17 20.04 -1.89
C SER A 204 1.18 18.98 -0.79
N ASP A 205 0.92 19.38 0.47
CA ASP A 205 0.82 18.45 1.60
C ASP A 205 -0.31 17.45 1.33
N GLY A 206 -1.48 17.93 0.92
CA GLY A 206 -2.63 17.06 0.60
C GLY A 206 -2.34 16.08 -0.54
N GLY A 207 -1.64 16.52 -1.60
CA GLY A 207 -1.24 15.65 -2.70
C GLY A 207 -0.23 14.59 -2.29
N PHE A 208 0.76 14.96 -1.47
CA PHE A 208 1.75 14.03 -0.91
C PHE A 208 1.09 12.99 0.00
N ILE A 209 0.28 13.44 0.96
CA ILE A 209 -0.44 12.58 1.91
C ILE A 209 -1.30 11.57 1.15
N MET A 210 -2.16 12.04 0.24
CA MET A 210 -3.03 11.16 -0.51
C MET A 210 -2.23 10.17 -1.37
N GLY A 211 -1.16 10.61 -2.03
CA GLY A 211 -0.33 9.75 -2.86
C GLY A 211 0.38 8.66 -2.06
N LEU A 212 0.94 9.01 -0.91
CA LEU A 212 1.62 8.07 -0.01
C LEU A 212 0.63 7.05 0.55
N SER A 213 -0.49 7.51 1.11
CA SER A 213 -1.54 6.66 1.67
C SER A 213 -2.18 5.74 0.64
N PHE A 214 -2.42 6.24 -0.58
CA PHE A 214 -2.93 5.43 -1.69
C PHE A 214 -1.96 4.29 -2.03
N ASN A 215 -0.67 4.59 -2.15
CA ASN A 215 0.35 3.62 -2.49
C ASN A 215 0.49 2.56 -1.39
N ALA A 216 0.60 2.97 -0.12
CA ALA A 216 0.70 2.07 1.02
C ALA A 216 -0.54 1.17 1.13
N GLY A 217 -1.73 1.77 1.19
CA GLY A 217 -2.98 1.03 1.32
C GLY A 217 -3.24 0.04 0.19
N THR A 218 -2.93 0.41 -1.06
CA THR A 218 -3.14 -0.49 -2.21
C THR A 218 -2.12 -1.62 -2.23
N ASN A 219 -0.83 -1.28 -2.13
CA ASN A 219 0.26 -2.24 -2.27
C ASN A 219 0.34 -3.23 -1.11
N GLU A 220 0.27 -2.73 0.12
CA GLU A 220 0.43 -3.57 1.31
C GLU A 220 -0.75 -4.52 1.46
N GLU A 221 -1.99 -4.07 1.23
CA GLU A 221 -3.14 -4.98 1.25
C GLU A 221 -3.08 -6.02 0.12
N ALA A 222 -2.62 -5.65 -1.08
CA ALA A 222 -2.41 -6.60 -2.17
C ALA A 222 -1.41 -7.72 -1.79
N ILE A 223 -0.32 -7.37 -1.09
CA ILE A 223 0.67 -8.34 -0.60
C ILE A 223 0.12 -9.17 0.56
N PHE A 224 -0.28 -8.51 1.65
CA PHE A 224 -0.56 -9.20 2.90
C PHE A 224 -1.91 -9.92 2.89
N ARG A 225 -2.97 -9.27 2.37
CA ARG A 225 -4.34 -9.81 2.38
C ARG A 225 -4.71 -10.43 1.04
N GLY A 226 -4.15 -9.91 -0.05
CA GLY A 226 -4.39 -10.42 -1.40
C GLY A 226 -3.56 -11.65 -1.77
N TRP A 227 -2.35 -11.82 -1.19
CA TRP A 227 -1.45 -12.94 -1.49
C TRP A 227 -1.08 -13.78 -0.26
N LEU A 228 -0.36 -13.21 0.72
CA LEU A 228 0.25 -13.98 1.81
C LEU A 228 -0.79 -14.65 2.71
N MET A 229 -1.88 -13.96 3.05
CA MET A 229 -2.92 -14.50 3.91
C MET A 229 -3.71 -15.64 3.25
N PRO A 230 -4.22 -15.53 2.01
CA PRO A 230 -4.83 -16.66 1.31
C PRO A 230 -3.88 -17.84 1.14
N TYR A 231 -2.61 -17.58 0.79
CA TYR A 231 -1.58 -18.62 0.72
C TYR A 231 -1.45 -19.33 2.08
N ALA A 232 -1.22 -18.58 3.16
CA ALA A 232 -1.10 -19.17 4.50
C ALA A 232 -2.36 -19.95 4.91
N TYR A 233 -3.56 -19.50 4.53
CA TYR A 233 -4.79 -20.21 4.84
C TYR A 233 -4.92 -21.54 4.10
N GLU A 234 -4.59 -21.58 2.80
CA GLU A 234 -4.60 -22.83 2.02
C GLU A 234 -3.69 -23.90 2.64
N TYR A 235 -2.52 -23.52 3.14
CA TYR A 235 -1.53 -24.47 3.66
C TYR A 235 -1.67 -24.79 5.16
N THR A 236 -2.37 -23.96 5.93
CA THR A 236 -2.59 -24.20 7.37
C THR A 236 -3.99 -24.70 7.69
N ASP A 237 -4.94 -24.54 6.77
CA ASP A 237 -6.39 -24.73 6.98
C ASP A 237 -6.93 -23.99 8.22
N SER A 238 -6.22 -22.94 8.65
CA SER A 238 -6.51 -22.21 9.88
C SER A 238 -6.50 -20.72 9.61
N TYR A 239 -7.70 -20.14 9.55
CA TYR A 239 -7.86 -18.70 9.37
C TYR A 239 -7.14 -17.92 10.50
N PHE A 240 -7.19 -18.42 11.74
CA PHE A 240 -6.49 -17.79 12.85
C PHE A 240 -4.98 -17.73 12.61
N LEU A 241 -4.34 -18.84 12.23
CA LEU A 241 -2.91 -18.88 11.97
C LEU A 241 -2.55 -18.02 10.75
N ALA A 242 -3.31 -18.11 9.66
CA ALA A 242 -3.10 -17.28 8.48
C ALA A 242 -3.16 -15.78 8.81
N ASN A 243 -4.14 -15.36 9.61
CA ASN A 243 -4.29 -13.97 10.00
C ASN A 243 -3.19 -13.52 10.99
N VAL A 244 -2.77 -14.37 11.93
CA VAL A 244 -1.64 -14.07 12.82
C VAL A 244 -0.33 -13.93 12.04
N ILE A 245 -0.07 -14.84 11.10
CA ILE A 245 1.16 -14.84 10.28
C ILE A 245 1.23 -13.56 9.45
N GLN A 246 0.18 -13.25 8.67
CA GLN A 246 0.19 -12.06 7.82
C GLN A 246 0.30 -10.77 8.64
N SER A 247 -0.39 -10.69 9.79
CA SER A 247 -0.33 -9.50 10.66
C SER A 247 1.03 -9.33 11.31
N GLY A 248 1.66 -10.46 11.70
CA GLY A 248 3.01 -10.47 12.22
C GLY A 248 4.02 -9.98 11.18
N LEU A 249 3.94 -10.48 9.95
CA LEU A 249 4.79 -10.02 8.85
C LEU A 249 4.55 -8.53 8.53
N PHE A 250 3.29 -8.09 8.52
CA PHE A 250 2.91 -6.69 8.35
C PHE A 250 3.54 -5.80 9.45
N SER A 251 3.40 -6.19 10.72
CA SER A 251 4.01 -5.49 11.85
C SER A 251 5.55 -5.45 11.76
N LEU A 252 6.19 -6.57 11.39
CA LEU A 252 7.65 -6.65 11.21
C LEU A 252 8.16 -5.74 10.08
N ALA A 253 7.40 -5.56 9.00
CA ALA A 253 7.75 -4.63 7.93
C ALA A 253 7.87 -3.17 8.42
N HIS A 254 7.29 -2.85 9.58
CA HIS A 254 7.25 -1.51 10.17
C HIS A 254 8.22 -1.32 11.36
N ILE A 255 9.05 -2.32 11.70
CA ILE A 255 9.92 -2.27 12.90
C ILE A 255 10.95 -1.15 12.87
N ASN A 256 11.37 -0.72 11.67
CA ASN A 256 12.33 0.38 11.52
C ASN A 256 11.64 1.76 11.45
N GLN A 257 10.32 1.79 11.43
CA GLN A 257 9.52 3.02 11.34
C GLN A 257 8.87 3.39 12.69
N THR A 258 8.66 2.40 13.55
CA THR A 258 8.03 2.57 14.87
C THR A 258 8.72 1.68 15.91
N GLU A 259 8.93 2.20 17.12
CA GLU A 259 9.64 1.46 18.19
C GLU A 259 8.90 0.17 18.59
N VAL A 260 7.57 0.17 18.53
CA VAL A 260 6.71 -0.96 18.90
C VAL A 260 5.51 -1.01 17.95
N PRO A 261 5.55 -1.81 16.86
CA PRO A 261 4.51 -1.86 15.84
C PRO A 261 3.24 -2.63 16.26
N ILE A 262 2.78 -2.47 17.51
CA ILE A 262 1.56 -3.12 18.04
C ILE A 262 0.31 -2.61 17.32
N ILE A 263 0.26 -1.32 16.97
CA ILE A 263 -0.88 -0.75 16.24
C ILE A 263 -0.96 -1.39 14.86
N GLN A 264 0.18 -1.54 14.18
CA GLN A 264 0.28 -2.22 12.89
C GLN A 264 -0.11 -3.69 13.01
N LEU A 265 0.31 -4.40 14.06
CA LEU A 265 -0.14 -5.77 14.31
C LEU A 265 -1.67 -5.86 14.48
N GLY A 266 -2.25 -4.96 15.27
CA GLY A 266 -3.69 -4.92 15.54
C GLY A 266 -4.52 -4.56 14.31
N LEU A 267 -4.12 -3.51 13.58
CA LEU A 267 -4.73 -3.12 12.30
C LEU A 267 -4.56 -4.22 11.26
N GLY A 268 -3.35 -4.80 11.20
CA GLY A 268 -2.99 -6.06 10.55
C GLY A 268 -4.09 -7.10 10.65
N TYR A 269 -4.34 -7.48 11.89
CA TYR A 269 -5.27 -8.55 12.25
C TYR A 269 -6.72 -8.17 11.96
N TYR A 270 -7.10 -6.92 12.22
CA TYR A 270 -8.43 -6.40 11.95
C TYR A 270 -8.77 -6.45 10.45
N LEU A 271 -7.87 -5.96 9.59
CA LEU A 271 -8.08 -5.94 8.14
C LEU A 271 -8.05 -7.36 7.55
N GLY A 272 -7.24 -8.28 8.11
CA GLY A 272 -7.30 -9.69 7.73
C GLY A 272 -8.63 -10.34 8.11
N TRP A 273 -9.18 -10.03 9.28
CA TRP A 273 -10.53 -10.46 9.66
C TRP A 273 -11.59 -9.93 8.71
N LEU A 274 -11.56 -8.63 8.43
CA LEU A 274 -12.51 -7.99 7.53
C LEU A 274 -12.44 -8.59 6.13
N THR A 275 -11.24 -8.85 5.62
CA THR A 275 -11.03 -9.53 4.33
C THR A 275 -11.75 -10.87 4.28
N LYS A 276 -11.62 -11.69 5.34
CA LYS A 276 -12.29 -13.00 5.42
C LYS A 276 -13.82 -12.87 5.52
N GLU A 277 -14.33 -11.92 6.31
CA GLU A 277 -15.78 -11.65 6.40
C GLU A 277 -16.36 -11.16 5.07
N ASN A 278 -15.58 -10.39 4.32
CA ASN A 278 -15.89 -9.95 2.96
C ASN A 278 -15.54 -11.01 1.90
N GLN A 279 -15.56 -12.29 2.27
CA GLN A 279 -15.38 -13.40 1.34
C GLN A 279 -14.07 -13.32 0.52
N TRP A 280 -13.01 -12.83 1.16
CA TRP A 280 -11.66 -12.69 0.61
C TRP A 280 -11.47 -11.59 -0.44
N THR A 281 -12.37 -10.61 -0.49
CA THR A 281 -12.12 -9.34 -1.21
C THR A 281 -11.34 -8.38 -0.32
N ILE A 282 -10.40 -7.62 -0.89
CA ILE A 282 -9.52 -6.71 -0.16
C ILE A 282 -9.88 -5.22 -0.34
N ALA A 283 -10.83 -4.87 -1.20
CA ALA A 283 -11.18 -3.47 -1.48
C ALA A 283 -11.58 -2.67 -0.22
N GLU A 284 -12.38 -3.23 0.69
CA GLU A 284 -12.73 -2.51 1.93
C GLU A 284 -11.49 -2.33 2.83
N SER A 285 -10.58 -3.31 2.86
CA SER A 285 -9.33 -3.21 3.62
C SER A 285 -8.41 -2.12 3.05
N ILE A 286 -8.28 -2.04 1.72
CA ILE A 286 -7.53 -0.99 1.02
C ILE A 286 -8.13 0.39 1.31
N PHE A 287 -9.47 0.50 1.28
CA PHE A 287 -10.16 1.74 1.59
C PHE A 287 -9.84 2.19 3.02
N ILE A 288 -10.01 1.31 4.02
CA ILE A 288 -9.74 1.64 5.42
C ILE A 288 -8.27 2.01 5.61
N HIS A 289 -7.33 1.22 5.08
CA HIS A 289 -5.90 1.46 5.22
C HIS A 289 -5.51 2.82 4.61
N THR A 290 -5.94 3.09 3.38
CA THR A 290 -5.65 4.37 2.71
C THR A 290 -6.17 5.55 3.54
N TRP A 291 -7.43 5.53 3.96
CA TRP A 291 -8.02 6.65 4.71
C TRP A 291 -7.50 6.75 6.14
N TRP A 292 -7.11 5.63 6.76
CA TRP A 292 -6.40 5.63 8.03
C TRP A 292 -5.11 6.42 7.95
N ASP A 293 -4.29 6.14 6.93
CA ASP A 293 -3.04 6.84 6.70
C ASP A 293 -3.26 8.31 6.34
N VAL A 294 -4.30 8.63 5.55
CA VAL A 294 -4.64 10.03 5.26
C VAL A 294 -4.88 10.80 6.56
N PHE A 295 -5.64 10.24 7.51
CA PHE A 295 -5.88 10.89 8.80
C PHE A 295 -4.62 10.97 9.65
N ALA A 296 -3.82 9.91 9.69
CA ALA A 296 -2.57 9.86 10.46
C ALA A 296 -1.55 10.88 9.95
N PHE A 297 -1.32 10.94 8.62
CA PHE A 297 -0.40 11.91 8.04
C PHE A 297 -0.95 13.33 8.05
N ALA A 298 -2.25 13.55 7.81
CA ALA A 298 -2.85 14.89 7.94
C ALA A 298 -2.64 15.47 9.34
N MET A 299 -2.80 14.64 10.38
CA MET A 299 -2.48 15.01 11.76
C MET A 299 -1.01 15.43 11.90
N GLN A 300 -0.09 14.59 11.44
CA GLN A 300 1.36 14.87 11.48
C GLN A 300 1.72 16.18 10.77
N PHE A 301 1.21 16.41 9.57
CA PHE A 301 1.48 17.64 8.80
C PHE A 301 0.80 18.89 9.38
N SER A 302 -0.30 18.71 10.11
CA SER A 302 -1.00 19.80 10.80
C SER A 302 -0.36 20.24 12.12
N THR A 303 0.67 19.53 12.60
CA THR A 303 1.39 19.86 13.84
C THR A 303 2.87 20.04 13.56
N ARG A 304 3.44 21.19 13.97
CA ARG A 304 4.85 21.56 13.69
C ARG A 304 5.51 22.07 14.95
N LYS A 305 6.78 21.75 15.18
CA LYS A 305 7.52 22.32 16.32
C LYS A 305 7.97 23.75 15.98
N LYS A 306 7.59 24.71 16.83
CA LYS A 306 7.67 26.18 16.70
C LYS A 306 9.06 26.71 16.32
N GLU A 307 10.11 26.02 16.74
CA GLU A 307 11.50 26.44 16.48
C GLU A 307 12.29 25.41 15.66
N ALA A 308 11.65 24.29 15.28
CA ALA A 308 12.23 23.20 14.48
C ALA A 308 11.33 21.97 14.43
N ALA A 309 10.78 21.58 13.27
CA ALA A 309 9.87 20.44 13.19
C ALA A 309 10.57 19.08 13.36
N ALA A 310 10.37 18.44 14.51
CA ALA A 310 10.55 17.00 14.69
C ALA A 310 9.18 16.31 14.59
N ILE A 311 9.17 15.05 14.14
CA ILE A 311 7.96 14.23 14.09
C ILE A 311 7.63 13.76 15.51
N TRP A 312 6.43 14.08 15.98
CA TRP A 312 5.81 13.39 17.11
C TRP A 312 4.64 12.59 16.58
N LEU A 313 4.84 11.29 16.42
CA LEU A 313 3.72 10.37 16.56
C LEU A 313 3.43 10.32 18.06
N PRO A 314 2.18 10.51 18.52
CA PRO A 314 1.87 10.23 19.90
C PRO A 314 2.41 8.83 20.21
N PRO A 315 3.37 8.66 21.14
CA PRO A 315 3.46 7.36 21.76
C PRO A 315 2.08 7.19 22.37
N LEU A 316 1.32 6.22 21.87
CA LEU A 316 0.24 5.64 22.65
C LEU A 316 0.93 5.08 23.90
N ARG A 317 1.23 5.95 24.86
CA ARG A 317 1.54 5.61 26.23
C ARG A 317 0.22 5.10 26.77
N LEU A 318 -0.11 3.86 26.44
CA LEU A 318 -1.02 3.07 27.23
C LEU A 318 -0.35 2.95 28.60
N ALA A 319 -0.65 3.90 29.48
CA ALA A 319 -0.33 3.76 30.88
C ALA A 319 -1.17 2.59 31.40
N PHE A 320 -0.50 1.48 31.70
CA PHE A 320 -1.04 0.42 32.54
C PHE A 320 -0.69 0.72 33.98
#